data_AF-A0A8X7CDB1-F1
#
_entry.id   AF-A0A8X7CDB1-F1
#
_cell.length_a   1.000
_cell.length_b   1.000
_cell.length_c   1.000
_cell.angle_alpha   90.00
_cell.angle_beta   90.00
_cell.angle_gamma   90.00
#
_symmetry.space_group_name_H-M   'P 1'
#
loop_
_entity.id
_entity.type
_entity.pdbx_description
1 polymer ?
#
loop_
_entity_poly.entity_id
_entity_poly.type
_entity_poly.pdbx_seq_one_letter_code
_entity_poly.pdbx_strand_id
1 'polypeptide(L)'
;MCVCDGHKYPLAASAVSADIFMDDLISGCSSISSAKQLKQELISLLSGAGMQLHKWSSNCIELLSNFDVSDGDVSLTIPDETKALGLLWRLQKDTLAFLVSSVADVSDSCTITKRSVLSATARIFDPLGLILPVVTKAKLVMQELWRLKLDWNDSLPIYIYIWKHSGSDLLSL
;
A
#
# COMPACT_ATOMS: atom_id res chain seq x y z
N MET A 1 18.67 13.39 -0.97
CA MET A 1 18.32 14.82 -0.88
C MET A 1 19.38 15.52 -0.03
N CYS A 2 20.07 16.54 -0.55
CA CYS A 2 20.94 17.35 0.29
C CYS A 2 20.06 18.31 1.11
N VAL A 3 19.89 18.02 2.40
CA VAL A 3 19.07 18.82 3.32
C VAL A 3 19.89 20.01 3.83
N CYS A 4 20.31 20.90 2.93
CA CYS A 4 21.22 22.02 3.27
C CYS A 4 20.59 23.01 4.27
N ASP A 5 19.25 23.09 4.32
CA ASP A 5 18.50 23.97 5.23
C ASP A 5 17.81 23.22 6.39
N GLY A 6 18.23 21.99 6.70
CA GLY A 6 17.55 21.14 7.68
C GLY A 6 17.45 21.75 9.08
N HIS A 7 18.39 22.62 9.46
CA HIS A 7 18.35 23.34 10.74
C HIS A 7 17.21 24.36 10.85
N LYS A 8 16.70 24.88 9.71
CA LYS A 8 15.61 25.85 9.68
C LYS A 8 14.23 25.18 9.77
N TYR A 9 14.15 23.92 9.38
CA TYR A 9 12.92 23.14 9.27
C TYR A 9 13.11 21.76 9.93
N PRO A 10 13.25 21.68 11.26
CA PRO A 10 13.66 20.47 11.95
C PRO A 10 12.63 19.33 11.83
N LEU A 11 11.32 19.64 11.81
CA LEU A 11 10.29 18.61 11.68
C LEU A 11 10.33 18.01 10.27
N ALA A 12 10.42 18.88 9.25
CA ALA A 12 10.54 18.44 7.87
C ALA A 12 11.83 17.68 7.61
N ALA A 13 12.97 18.13 8.16
CA ALA A 13 14.25 17.44 8.01
C ALA A 13 14.21 16.03 8.60
N SER A 14 13.59 15.87 9.79
CA SER A 14 13.38 14.57 10.41
C SER A 14 12.51 13.67 9.51
N ALA A 15 11.35 14.18 9.07
CA ALA A 15 10.43 13.42 8.21
C ALA A 15 11.06 13.05 6.86
N VAL A 16 11.78 13.97 6.21
CA VAL A 16 12.48 13.68 4.95
C VAL A 16 13.53 12.57 5.11
N SER A 17 14.17 12.49 6.28
CA SER A 17 15.19 11.48 6.54
C SER A 17 14.62 10.10 6.88
N ALA A 18 13.46 10.05 7.55
CA ALA A 18 12.92 8.84 8.13
C ALA A 18 11.71 8.27 7.36
N ASP A 19 10.92 9.15 6.74
CA ASP A 19 9.55 8.86 6.30
C ASP A 19 9.39 8.92 4.77
N ILE A 20 10.50 9.07 4.04
CA ILE A 20 10.50 8.99 2.57
C ILE A 20 10.71 7.55 2.13
N PHE A 21 9.77 7.08 1.31
CA PHE A 21 9.88 5.84 0.57
C PHE A 21 9.76 6.12 -0.93
N MET A 22 10.87 6.03 -1.66
CA MET A 22 10.94 6.39 -3.08
C MET A 22 10.39 7.82 -3.33
N ASP A 23 9.28 7.93 -4.04
CA ASP A 23 8.56 9.17 -4.37
C ASP A 23 7.47 9.56 -3.35
N ASP A 24 7.12 8.66 -2.42
CA ASP A 24 6.12 8.89 -1.39
C ASP A 24 6.76 9.39 -0.08
N LEU A 25 6.16 10.40 0.55
CA LEU A 25 6.47 10.85 1.91
C LEU A 25 5.25 10.60 2.81
N ILE A 26 5.39 9.73 3.81
CA ILE A 26 4.29 9.31 4.68
C ILE A 26 4.67 9.52 6.13
N SER A 27 4.20 10.62 6.70
CA SER A 27 4.49 11.00 8.08
C SER A 27 3.20 11.14 8.89
N GLY A 28 3.30 10.86 10.20
CA GLY A 28 2.22 11.08 11.17
C GLY A 28 2.56 12.17 12.19
N CYS A 29 1.54 12.69 12.89
CA CYS A 29 1.70 13.65 13.98
C CYS A 29 0.66 13.38 15.07
N SER A 30 0.96 13.79 16.31
CA SER A 30 0.06 13.63 17.46
C SER A 30 -1.03 14.71 17.59
N SER A 31 -0.94 15.79 16.81
CA SER A 31 -1.91 16.88 16.81
C SER A 31 -2.05 17.54 15.44
N ILE A 32 -3.22 18.12 15.18
CA ILE A 32 -3.53 18.83 13.93
C ILE A 32 -2.61 20.05 13.76
N SER A 33 -2.33 20.80 14.82
CA SER A 33 -1.42 21.95 14.80
C SER A 33 0.01 21.53 14.42
N SER A 34 0.53 20.45 15.01
CA SER A 34 1.85 19.92 14.63
C SER A 34 1.88 19.42 13.19
N ALA A 35 0.82 18.75 12.73
CA ALA A 35 0.70 18.31 11.34
C ALA A 35 0.68 19.49 10.35
N LYS A 36 -0.03 20.58 10.67
CA LYS A 36 -0.03 21.82 9.87
C LYS A 36 1.37 22.42 9.79
N GLN A 37 2.07 22.48 10.92
CA GLN A 37 3.45 22.97 10.96
C GLN A 37 4.39 22.10 10.13
N LEU A 38 4.39 20.78 10.35
CA LEU A 38 5.21 19.84 9.60
C LEU A 38 4.98 19.99 8.09
N LYS A 39 3.72 20.08 7.66
CA LYS A 39 3.35 20.30 6.27
C LYS A 39 3.95 21.59 5.69
N GLN A 40 3.84 22.69 6.41
CA GLN A 40 4.41 23.99 5.98
C GLN A 40 5.94 23.94 5.90
N GLU A 41 6.58 23.30 6.88
CA GLU A 41 8.02 23.07 6.87
C GLU A 41 8.46 22.21 5.68
N LEU A 42 7.71 21.15 5.36
CA LEU A 42 7.99 20.25 4.23
C LEU A 42 7.91 20.98 2.89
N ILE A 43 6.85 21.77 2.68
CA ILE A 43 6.69 22.58 1.47
C ILE A 43 7.87 23.57 1.33
N SER A 44 8.24 24.24 2.43
CA SER A 44 9.33 25.22 2.42
C SER A 44 10.69 24.58 2.16
N LEU A 45 10.98 23.47 2.83
CA LEU A 45 12.25 22.76 2.71
C LEU A 45 12.43 22.18 1.30
N LEU A 46 11.40 21.53 0.75
CA LEU A 46 11.49 20.88 -0.55
C LEU A 46 11.39 21.87 -1.71
N SER A 47 10.62 22.96 -1.58
CA SER A 47 10.62 24.04 -2.58
C SER A 47 11.99 24.71 -2.69
N GLY A 48 12.72 24.88 -1.58
CA GLY A 48 14.12 25.33 -1.59
C GLY A 48 15.06 24.39 -2.34
N ALA A 49 14.73 23.10 -2.40
CA ALA A 49 15.44 22.10 -3.20
C ALA A 49 14.89 21.93 -4.64
N GLY A 50 13.93 22.77 -5.06
CA GLY A 50 13.29 22.68 -6.38
C GLY A 50 12.28 21.52 -6.52
N MET A 51 11.86 20.92 -5.41
CA MET A 51 10.89 19.82 -5.37
C MET A 51 9.53 20.33 -4.87
N GLN A 52 8.52 20.31 -5.74
CA GLN A 52 7.15 20.67 -5.35
C GLN A 52 6.36 19.42 -4.93
N LEU A 53 5.84 19.44 -3.71
CA LEU A 53 4.98 18.36 -3.20
C LEU A 53 3.56 18.49 -3.75
N HIS A 54 3.05 17.42 -4.33
CA HIS A 54 1.70 17.32 -4.89
C HIS A 54 0.90 16.17 -4.25
N LYS A 55 -0.41 16.08 -4.54
CA LYS A 55 -1.28 14.93 -4.17
C LYS A 55 -1.35 14.64 -2.66
N TRP A 56 -1.52 15.68 -1.86
CA TRP A 56 -1.69 15.57 -0.42
C TRP A 56 -2.93 14.74 -0.05
N SER A 57 -2.74 13.72 0.77
CA SER A 57 -3.80 12.88 1.33
C SER A 57 -3.71 12.86 2.86
N SER A 58 -4.85 12.82 3.56
CA SER A 58 -4.90 12.87 5.02
C SER A 58 -6.20 12.24 5.54
N ASN A 59 -6.13 11.55 6.68
CA ASN A 59 -7.30 11.07 7.42
C ASN A 59 -8.08 12.20 8.11
N CYS A 60 -7.54 13.42 8.14
CA CYS A 60 -8.15 14.61 8.74
C CYS A 60 -8.46 15.68 7.67
N ILE A 61 -9.73 16.09 7.57
CA ILE A 61 -10.23 17.08 6.59
C ILE A 61 -9.60 18.45 6.84
N GLU A 62 -9.41 18.84 8.11
CA GLU A 62 -8.84 20.13 8.48
C GLU A 62 -7.41 20.35 7.98
N LEU A 63 -6.68 19.27 7.66
CA LEU A 63 -5.36 19.34 7.05
C LEU A 63 -5.40 19.55 5.54
N LEU A 64 -6.52 19.22 4.90
CA LEU A 64 -6.75 19.38 3.46
C LEU A 64 -7.39 20.74 3.15
N SER A 65 -8.26 21.24 4.03
CA SER A 65 -9.09 22.44 3.80
C SER A 65 -8.35 23.79 3.79
N ASN A 66 -7.13 23.88 4.36
CA ASN A 66 -6.42 25.17 4.48
C ASN A 66 -5.56 25.52 3.25
N PHE A 67 -5.88 24.97 2.08
CA PHE A 67 -5.23 25.39 0.83
C PHE A 67 -6.11 26.41 0.12
N ASP A 68 -5.59 27.62 -0.02
CA ASP A 68 -5.98 28.52 -1.10
C ASP A 68 -5.57 27.85 -2.42
N VAL A 69 -6.60 27.48 -3.16
CA VAL A 69 -6.55 26.71 -4.40
C VAL A 69 -5.74 27.45 -5.47
N SER A 70 -4.66 26.83 -5.93
CA SER A 70 -4.17 27.02 -7.31
C SER A 70 -3.67 25.71 -7.92
N ASP A 71 -4.25 24.58 -7.50
CA ASP A 71 -4.14 23.34 -8.26
C ASP A 71 -5.48 22.59 -8.18
N GLY A 72 -6.13 22.44 -9.33
CA GLY A 72 -7.57 22.20 -9.47
C GLY A 72 -8.06 20.78 -9.16
N ASP A 73 -7.52 20.12 -8.13
CA ASP A 73 -7.85 18.71 -7.84
C ASP A 73 -8.18 18.43 -6.36
N VAL A 74 -8.35 19.47 -5.54
CA VAL A 74 -8.78 19.29 -4.15
C VAL A 74 -10.30 19.25 -4.08
N SER A 75 -10.87 18.06 -4.28
CA SER A 75 -12.23 17.79 -3.81
C SER A 75 -12.26 18.02 -2.30
N LEU A 76 -13.19 18.86 -1.82
CA LEU A 76 -13.39 19.17 -0.39
C LEU A 76 -13.90 17.97 0.44
N THR A 77 -13.89 16.78 -0.15
CA THR A 77 -14.30 15.52 0.44
C THR A 77 -13.06 14.65 0.56
N ILE A 78 -12.80 14.08 1.75
CA ILE A 78 -11.82 13.00 1.86
C ILE A 78 -12.32 11.87 0.96
N PRO A 79 -11.56 11.45 -0.06
CA PRO A 79 -11.94 10.26 -0.81
C PRO A 79 -11.96 9.08 0.15
N ASP A 80 -12.95 8.18 0.04
CA ASP A 80 -13.05 7.03 0.95
C ASP A 80 -11.78 6.18 0.93
N GLU A 81 -11.13 6.12 -0.23
CA GLU A 81 -9.91 5.35 -0.47
C GLU A 81 -8.93 6.12 -1.37
N THR A 82 -7.64 6.03 -1.07
CA THR A 82 -6.52 6.50 -1.91
C THR A 82 -5.46 5.40 -2.02
N LYS A 83 -4.35 5.67 -2.71
CA LYS A 83 -3.18 4.79 -2.69
C LYS A 83 -2.05 5.39 -1.88
N ALA A 84 -1.39 4.56 -1.09
CA ALA A 84 -0.15 4.89 -0.39
C ALA A 84 0.82 3.72 -0.56
N LEU A 85 2.04 3.97 -1.04
CA LEU A 85 3.03 2.93 -1.36
C LEU A 85 2.51 1.87 -2.34
N GLY A 86 1.54 2.22 -3.20
CA GLY A 86 0.85 1.28 -4.09
C GLY A 86 -0.19 0.37 -3.42
N LEU A 87 -0.39 0.46 -2.10
CA LEU A 87 -1.47 -0.19 -1.35
C LEU A 87 -2.70 0.70 -1.29
N LEU A 88 -3.87 0.11 -1.06
CA LEU A 88 -5.10 0.86 -0.83
C LEU A 88 -5.07 1.43 0.60
N TRP A 89 -5.32 2.72 0.76
CA TRP A 89 -5.41 3.37 2.07
C TRP A 89 -6.80 3.94 2.27
N ARG A 90 -7.49 3.47 3.31
CA ARG A 90 -8.81 3.94 3.72
C ARG A 90 -8.64 5.09 4.70
N LEU A 91 -8.73 6.31 4.19
CA LEU A 91 -8.40 7.52 4.95
C LEU A 91 -9.23 7.65 6.23
N GLN A 92 -10.54 7.40 6.18
CA GLN A 92 -11.43 7.52 7.34
C GLN A 92 -11.12 6.53 8.47
N LYS A 93 -10.66 5.33 8.12
CA LYS A 93 -10.34 4.26 9.09
C LYS A 93 -8.87 4.24 9.47
N ASP A 94 -8.05 5.00 8.76
CA ASP A 94 -6.60 4.94 8.80
C ASP A 94 -6.06 3.51 8.67
N THR A 95 -6.59 2.76 7.70
CA THR A 95 -6.17 1.37 7.46
C THR A 95 -5.64 1.17 6.05
N LEU A 96 -4.51 0.47 5.97
CA LEU A 96 -4.01 -0.09 4.71
C LEU A 96 -4.78 -1.38 4.40
N ALA A 97 -5.10 -1.57 3.13
CA ALA A 97 -5.83 -2.71 2.63
C ALA A 97 -5.10 -3.34 1.45
N PHE A 98 -5.10 -4.67 1.42
CA PHE A 98 -4.55 -5.47 0.34
C PHE A 98 -5.69 -5.93 -0.56
N LEU A 99 -5.60 -5.59 -1.85
CA LEU A 99 -6.56 -6.07 -2.84
C LEU A 99 -6.15 -7.47 -3.31
N VAL A 100 -6.66 -8.49 -2.63
CA VAL A 100 -6.50 -9.89 -3.04
C VAL A 100 -7.76 -10.32 -3.77
N SER A 101 -7.70 -10.42 -5.11
CA SER A 101 -8.77 -11.10 -5.85
C SER A 101 -8.71 -12.59 -5.55
N SER A 102 -9.83 -13.18 -5.17
CA SER A 102 -9.88 -14.61 -4.89
C SER A 102 -9.64 -15.39 -6.19
N VAL A 103 -8.89 -16.49 -6.09
CA VAL A 103 -8.78 -17.47 -7.19
C VAL A 103 -10.15 -18.06 -7.56
N ALA A 104 -11.16 -17.92 -6.67
CA ALA A 104 -12.53 -18.37 -6.89
C ALA A 104 -13.40 -17.36 -7.68
N ASP A 105 -12.98 -16.11 -7.83
CA ASP A 105 -13.74 -15.10 -8.60
C ASP A 105 -13.66 -15.35 -10.12
N VAL A 106 -12.85 -16.33 -10.54
CA VAL A 106 -12.72 -16.79 -11.92
C VAL A 106 -13.75 -17.90 -12.18
N SER A 107 -15.04 -17.60 -12.08
CA SER A 107 -16.21 -18.44 -12.44
C SER A 107 -16.26 -19.89 -11.88
N ASP A 108 -17.43 -20.31 -11.39
CA ASP A 108 -17.71 -21.65 -10.83
C ASP A 108 -17.41 -22.86 -11.75
N SER A 109 -16.92 -22.63 -12.97
CA SER A 109 -16.58 -23.63 -13.98
C SER A 109 -15.07 -23.72 -14.30
N CYS A 110 -14.21 -22.91 -13.70
CA CYS A 110 -12.80 -22.86 -14.08
C CYS A 110 -11.93 -23.74 -13.18
N THR A 111 -11.42 -24.84 -13.74
CA THR A 111 -10.38 -25.67 -13.13
C THR A 111 -9.22 -24.79 -12.67
N ILE A 112 -8.91 -24.78 -11.37
CA ILE A 112 -7.72 -24.09 -10.86
C ILE A 112 -6.49 -24.78 -11.47
N THR A 113 -5.61 -23.98 -12.07
CA THR A 113 -4.38 -24.45 -12.70
C THR A 113 -3.16 -23.88 -12.00
N LYS A 114 -2.00 -24.47 -12.25
CA LYS A 114 -0.73 -23.91 -11.78
C LYS A 114 -0.53 -22.45 -12.21
N ARG A 115 -0.95 -22.11 -13.44
CA ARG A 115 -0.93 -20.73 -13.96
C ARG A 115 -1.81 -19.80 -13.13
N SER A 116 -3.03 -20.21 -12.78
CA SER A 116 -3.92 -19.33 -12.01
C SER A 116 -3.43 -19.11 -10.59
N VAL A 117 -2.80 -20.12 -9.95
CA VAL A 117 -2.15 -19.97 -8.64
C VAL A 117 -0.97 -19.00 -8.70
N LEU A 118 -0.09 -19.13 -9.71
CA LEU A 118 1.02 -18.21 -9.88
C LEU A 118 0.52 -16.77 -10.09
N SER A 119 -0.48 -16.61 -10.96
CA SER A 119 -1.11 -15.31 -11.23
C SER A 119 -1.67 -14.69 -9.95
N ALA A 120 -2.43 -15.44 -9.16
CA ALA A 120 -2.95 -14.97 -7.88
C ALA A 120 -1.82 -14.61 -6.89
N THR A 121 -0.79 -15.44 -6.79
CA THR A 121 0.37 -15.19 -5.91
C THR A 121 1.12 -13.92 -6.32
N ALA A 122 1.32 -13.70 -7.63
CA ALA A 122 2.02 -12.53 -8.16
C ALA A 122 1.23 -11.22 -7.98
N ARG A 123 -0.10 -11.28 -7.81
CA ARG A 123 -0.95 -10.12 -7.53
C ARG A 123 -0.87 -9.66 -6.07
N ILE A 124 -0.33 -10.48 -5.18
CA ILE A 124 -0.11 -10.09 -3.78
C ILE A 124 1.07 -9.10 -3.74
N PHE A 125 0.74 -7.82 -3.70
CA PHE A 125 1.71 -6.74 -3.59
C PHE A 125 1.88 -6.36 -2.13
N ASP A 126 3.07 -6.59 -1.57
CA ASP A 126 3.41 -6.32 -0.17
C ASP A 126 4.78 -5.61 -0.07
N PRO A 127 4.84 -4.31 -0.38
CA PRO A 127 6.09 -3.55 -0.42
C PRO A 127 6.74 -3.41 0.95
N LEU A 128 5.95 -3.49 2.02
CA LEU A 128 6.38 -3.31 3.41
C LEU A 128 6.60 -4.63 4.15
N GLY A 129 6.24 -5.78 3.57
CA GLY A 129 6.34 -7.09 4.22
C GLY A 129 5.30 -7.31 5.33
N LEU A 130 4.19 -6.55 5.35
CA LEU A 130 3.19 -6.60 6.41
C LEU A 130 2.40 -7.91 6.44
N ILE A 131 2.26 -8.57 5.28
CA ILE A 131 1.53 -9.83 5.12
C ILE A 131 2.47 -10.97 4.70
N LEU A 132 3.73 -10.92 5.14
CA LEU A 132 4.73 -11.93 4.83
C LEU A 132 4.27 -13.39 5.09
N PRO A 133 3.51 -13.71 6.15
CA PRO A 133 2.96 -15.07 6.33
C PRO A 133 2.03 -15.51 5.19
N VAL A 134 1.22 -14.60 4.66
CA VAL A 134 0.31 -14.82 3.53
C VAL A 134 1.13 -15.09 2.26
N VAL A 135 2.10 -14.21 1.96
CA VAL A 135 3.00 -14.33 0.81
C VAL A 135 3.81 -15.63 0.87
N THR A 136 4.28 -16.00 2.06
CA THR A 136 5.07 -17.22 2.27
C THR A 136 4.23 -18.46 2.02
N LYS A 137 3.00 -18.53 2.57
CA LYS A 137 2.08 -19.65 2.31
C LYS A 137 1.79 -19.80 0.81
N ALA A 138 1.54 -18.70 0.10
CA ALA A 138 1.31 -18.72 -1.35
C ALA A 138 2.54 -19.25 -2.12
N LYS A 139 3.76 -18.83 -1.74
CA LYS A 139 5.01 -19.33 -2.32
C LYS A 139 5.27 -20.81 -2.03
N LEU A 140 4.92 -21.29 -0.83
CA LEU A 140 5.03 -22.72 -0.48
C LEU A 140 4.09 -23.58 -1.34
N VAL A 141 2.85 -23.12 -1.57
CA VAL A 141 1.93 -23.80 -2.50
C VAL A 141 2.54 -23.84 -3.89
N MET A 142 3.07 -22.71 -4.38
CA MET A 142 3.72 -22.66 -5.69
C MET A 142 4.91 -23.63 -5.77
N GLN A 143 5.73 -23.71 -4.71
CA GLN A 143 6.86 -24.64 -4.63
C GLN A 143 6.41 -26.10 -4.72
N GLU A 144 5.32 -26.48 -4.05
CA GLU A 144 4.79 -27.83 -4.13
C GLU A 144 4.27 -28.17 -5.54
N LEU A 145 3.60 -27.23 -6.21
CA LEU A 145 3.18 -27.37 -7.61
C LEU A 145 4.36 -27.58 -8.56
N TRP A 146 5.53 -27.01 -8.26
CA TRP A 146 6.77 -27.29 -8.99
C TRP A 146 7.29 -28.70 -8.72
N ARG A 147 7.26 -29.14 -7.45
CA ARG A 147 7.71 -30.49 -7.05
C ARG A 147 6.90 -31.60 -7.71
N LEU A 148 5.60 -31.37 -7.90
CA LEU A 148 4.68 -32.28 -8.59
C LEU A 148 4.86 -32.33 -10.11
N LYS A 149 5.71 -31.46 -10.67
CA LYS A 149 5.97 -31.36 -12.12
C LYS A 149 4.70 -31.15 -12.96
N LEU A 150 3.71 -30.45 -12.40
CA LEU A 150 2.51 -30.05 -13.13
C LEU A 150 2.84 -29.03 -14.22
N ASP A 151 2.21 -29.17 -15.37
CA ASP A 151 2.23 -28.17 -16.43
C ASP A 151 1.34 -26.97 -16.08
N TRP A 152 1.50 -25.89 -16.84
CA TRP A 152 0.85 -24.61 -16.56
C TRP A 152 -0.68 -24.69 -16.47
N ASN A 153 -1.30 -25.54 -17.29
CA ASN A 153 -2.75 -25.65 -17.43
C ASN A 153 -3.30 -26.93 -16.78
N ASP A 154 -2.47 -27.70 -16.08
CA ASP A 154 -2.92 -28.89 -15.37
C ASP A 154 -3.82 -28.51 -14.19
N SER A 155 -4.89 -29.28 -14.00
CA SER A 155 -5.75 -29.19 -12.84
C SER A 155 -4.98 -29.54 -11.56
N LEU A 156 -5.26 -28.83 -10.48
CA LEU A 156 -4.60 -29.10 -9.21
C LEU A 156 -5.11 -30.40 -8.55
N PRO A 157 -4.24 -31.18 -7.89
CA PRO A 157 -4.64 -32.30 -7.06
C PRO A 157 -5.57 -31.90 -5.91
N ILE A 158 -6.48 -32.80 -5.53
CA ILE A 158 -7.56 -32.47 -4.58
C ILE A 158 -7.07 -32.00 -3.20
N TYR A 159 -5.90 -32.51 -2.76
CA TYR A 159 -5.31 -32.16 -1.47
C TYR A 159 -4.75 -30.74 -1.41
N ILE A 160 -4.44 -30.10 -2.55
CA ILE A 160 -4.02 -28.69 -2.58
C ILE A 160 -5.21 -27.78 -2.27
N TYR A 161 -6.44 -28.18 -2.61
CA TYR A 161 -7.63 -27.46 -2.18
C TYR A 161 -7.88 -27.59 -0.67
N ILE A 162 -7.34 -28.61 0.01
CA ILE A 162 -7.47 -28.74 1.48
C ILE A 162 -6.67 -27.63 2.19
N TRP A 163 -5.53 -27.21 1.63
CA TRP A 163 -4.79 -26.03 2.10
C TRP A 163 -5.59 -24.72 1.98
N LYS A 164 -6.61 -24.68 1.11
CA LYS A 164 -7.59 -23.57 1.05
C LYS A 164 -8.47 -23.52 2.30
N HIS A 165 -8.84 -24.68 2.86
CA HIS A 165 -9.70 -24.79 4.04
C HIS A 165 -8.92 -24.77 5.36
N SER A 166 -7.73 -25.37 5.43
CA SER A 166 -6.81 -25.20 6.56
C SER A 166 -6.17 -23.80 6.59
N GLY A 167 -6.27 -23.05 5.48
CA GLY A 167 -5.85 -21.67 5.32
C GLY A 167 -7.00 -20.66 5.31
N SER A 168 -8.14 -20.99 5.94
CA SER A 168 -9.26 -20.05 6.18
C SER A 168 -8.81 -18.74 6.85
N ASP A 169 -7.61 -18.72 7.44
CA ASP A 169 -6.97 -17.54 8.02
C ASP A 169 -6.39 -16.54 7.01
N LEU A 170 -6.33 -16.86 5.71
CA LEU A 170 -5.74 -15.96 4.69
C LEU A 170 -6.68 -14.81 4.28
N LEU A 171 -7.98 -14.91 4.57
CA LEU A 171 -9.01 -13.91 4.21
C LEU A 171 -9.83 -13.44 5.43
N SER A 172 -9.44 -13.82 6.65
CA SER A 172 -10.08 -13.39 7.89
C SER A 172 -9.29 -12.30 8.64
N LEU A 173 -8.40 -11.59 7.93
CA LEU A 173 -7.76 -10.35 8.37
C LEU A 173 -8.25 -9.19 7.51
#